data_AF-A0A399NS83-F1
#
_entry.id   AF-A0A399NS83-F1
#
_cell.length_a   1.000
_cell.length_b   1.000
_cell.length_c   1.000
_cell.angle_alpha   90.00
_cell.angle_beta   90.00
_cell.angle_gamma   90.00
#
_symmetry.space_group_name_H-M   'P 1'
#
loop_
_entity.id
_entity.type
_entity.pdbx_description
1 polymer ?
#
loop_
_entity_poly.entity_id
_entity_poly.type
_entity_poly.pdbx_seq_one_letter_code
_entity_poly.pdbx_strand_id
1 'polypeptide(L)' 'PAAPAPAPIAPAPAPAPAAPAPAPAQQTGGINPGGFCSSVGAVAQADNGRSYKCGGKGPDASGRYHWNTM' A
#
# COMPACT_ATOMS: atom_id res chain seq x y z
N PRO A 1 5.52 -50.66 44.55
CA PRO A 1 4.87 -50.12 43.33
C PRO A 1 5.25 -48.64 43.15
N ALA A 2 6.00 -48.31 42.11
CA ALA A 2 6.36 -46.93 41.78
C ALA A 2 5.35 -46.37 40.76
N ALA A 3 4.79 -45.19 41.05
CA ALA A 3 3.83 -44.51 40.19
C ALA A 3 4.48 -44.03 38.87
N PRO A 4 3.76 -44.00 37.74
CA PRO A 4 4.33 -43.56 36.48
C PRO A 4 4.59 -42.05 36.50
N ALA A 5 5.75 -41.65 35.97
CA ALA A 5 6.15 -40.25 35.83
C ALA A 5 5.27 -39.50 34.81
N PRO A 6 5.02 -38.19 35.00
CA PRO A 6 4.16 -37.43 34.12
C PRO A 6 4.82 -37.18 32.75
N ALA A 7 4.01 -37.31 31.68
CA ALA A 7 4.43 -37.11 30.29
C ALA A 7 4.73 -35.63 29.99
N PRO A 8 5.67 -35.34 29.06
CA PRO A 8 6.05 -33.97 28.75
C PRO A 8 4.93 -33.25 27.98
N ILE A 9 4.58 -32.05 28.46
CA ILE A 9 3.59 -31.17 27.83
C ILE A 9 4.27 -30.49 26.63
N ALA A 10 3.70 -30.66 25.44
CA ALA A 10 4.23 -30.06 24.22
C ALA A 10 4.15 -28.51 24.26
N PRO A 11 5.11 -27.78 23.66
CA PRO A 11 5.08 -26.32 23.64
C PRO A 11 3.89 -25.79 22.81
N ALA A 12 3.25 -24.73 23.30
CA ALA A 12 2.17 -24.06 22.58
C ALA A 12 2.69 -23.40 21.27
N PRO A 13 1.85 -23.29 20.22
CA PRO A 13 2.28 -22.72 18.94
C PRO A 13 2.61 -21.22 19.07
N ALA A 14 3.69 -20.79 18.42
CA ALA A 14 4.11 -19.39 18.39
C ALA A 14 3.12 -18.49 17.61
N PRO A 15 3.04 -17.19 17.91
CA PRO A 15 2.14 -16.26 17.23
C PRO A 15 2.50 -16.12 15.75
N ALA A 16 1.49 -16.15 14.87
CA ALA A 16 1.67 -15.94 13.43
C ALA A 16 2.06 -14.48 13.10
N PRO A 17 2.81 -14.22 12.02
CA PRO A 17 3.18 -12.88 11.61
C PRO A 17 1.96 -12.00 11.31
N ALA A 18 2.01 -10.74 11.73
CA ALA A 18 1.00 -9.74 11.37
C ALA A 18 0.97 -9.52 9.85
N ALA A 19 -0.22 -9.48 9.27
CA ALA A 19 -0.41 -9.30 7.83
C ALA A 19 0.12 -7.92 7.36
N PRO A 20 0.69 -7.82 6.15
CA PRO A 20 1.14 -6.55 5.58
C PRO A 20 -0.02 -5.54 5.49
N ALA A 21 0.27 -4.27 5.83
CA ALA A 21 -0.69 -3.18 5.68
C ALA A 21 -1.14 -3.04 4.22
N PRO A 22 -2.40 -2.61 3.97
CA PRO A 22 -2.90 -2.40 2.62
C PRO A 22 -2.00 -1.45 1.84
N ALA A 23 -1.58 -1.86 0.64
CA ALA A 23 -0.87 -0.97 -0.27
C ALA A 23 -1.77 0.23 -0.62
N PRO A 24 -1.19 1.42 -0.90
CA PRO A 24 -1.96 2.58 -1.34
C PRO A 24 -2.88 2.20 -2.50
N ALA A 25 -4.17 2.54 -2.39
CA ALA A 25 -5.14 2.23 -3.41
C ALA A 25 -4.70 2.83 -4.75
N GLN A 26 -4.32 1.97 -5.70
CA GLN A 26 -4.04 2.41 -7.05
C GLN A 26 -5.37 2.71 -7.74
N GLN A 27 -5.57 3.97 -8.12
CA GLN A 27 -6.71 4.33 -8.95
C GLN A 27 -6.39 3.88 -10.38
N THR A 28 -6.99 2.78 -10.81
CA THR A 28 -6.85 2.27 -12.17
C THR A 28 -8.01 2.80 -13.01
N GLY A 29 -7.68 3.59 -14.04
CA GLY A 29 -8.64 4.14 -14.99
C GLY A 29 -9.22 5.49 -14.54
N GLY A 30 -9.07 6.51 -15.38
CA GLY A 30 -9.68 7.83 -15.16
C GLY A 30 -8.75 8.94 -14.65
N ILE A 31 -7.44 8.72 -14.62
CA ILE A 31 -6.50 9.82 -14.40
C ILE A 31 -6.06 10.44 -15.73
N ASN A 32 -6.14 11.77 -15.81
CA ASN A 32 -5.64 12.52 -16.95
C ASN A 32 -4.16 12.85 -16.71
N PRO A 33 -3.22 12.38 -17.55
CA PRO A 33 -1.80 12.75 -17.47
C PRO A 33 -1.61 14.27 -17.46
N GLY A 34 -0.88 14.80 -16.47
CA GLY A 34 -0.72 16.25 -16.30
C GLY A 34 -2.00 16.99 -15.87
N GLY A 35 -3.13 16.29 -15.73
CA GLY A 35 -4.36 16.82 -15.17
C GLY A 35 -4.25 17.02 -13.66
N PHE A 36 -5.16 17.82 -13.11
CA PHE A 36 -5.23 18.07 -11.68
C PHE A 36 -5.57 16.80 -10.91
N CYS A 37 -4.99 16.69 -9.72
CA CYS A 37 -5.22 15.61 -8.80
C CYS A 37 -5.42 16.17 -7.39
N SER A 38 -6.30 15.54 -6.62
CA SER A 38 -6.66 16.01 -5.27
C SER A 38 -5.95 15.23 -4.16
N SER A 39 -5.54 13.98 -4.43
CA SER A 39 -4.94 13.09 -3.44
C SER A 39 -3.42 13.00 -3.60
N VAL A 40 -2.69 13.91 -2.97
CA VAL A 40 -1.21 13.97 -3.07
C VAL A 40 -0.59 12.64 -2.60
N GLY A 41 0.31 12.10 -3.40
CA GLY A 41 0.95 10.81 -3.13
C GLY A 41 0.15 9.59 -3.60
N ALA A 42 -1.09 9.76 -4.08
CA ALA A 42 -1.80 8.70 -4.77
C ALA A 42 -1.03 8.28 -6.03
N VAL A 43 -1.05 6.98 -6.30
CA VAL A 43 -0.51 6.40 -7.52
C VAL A 43 -1.68 5.89 -8.34
N ALA A 44 -1.67 6.19 -9.63
CA ALA A 44 -2.75 5.80 -10.51
C ALA A 44 -2.19 5.43 -11.88
N GLN A 45 -2.86 4.53 -12.57
CA GLN A 45 -2.51 4.14 -13.93
C GLN A 45 -3.47 4.82 -14.90
N ALA A 46 -2.91 5.58 -15.84
CA ALA A 46 -3.70 6.16 -16.91
C ALA A 46 -4.06 5.08 -17.95
N ASP A 47 -5.06 5.37 -18.77
CA ASP A 47 -5.53 4.46 -19.82
C ASP A 47 -4.46 4.13 -20.89
N ASN A 48 -3.37 4.89 -20.91
CA ASN A 48 -2.19 4.61 -21.73
C ASN A 48 -1.23 3.56 -21.12
N GLY A 49 -1.55 3.00 -19.95
CA GLY A 49 -0.75 2.00 -19.24
C GLY A 49 0.44 2.56 -18.46
N ARG A 50 0.66 3.88 -18.43
CA ARG A 50 1.73 4.50 -17.62
C ARG A 50 1.20 4.82 -16.23
N SER A 51 2.07 4.65 -15.25
CA SER A 51 1.78 4.98 -13.85
C SER A 51 2.19 6.42 -13.55
N TYR A 52 1.32 7.12 -12.82
CA TYR A 52 1.51 8.50 -12.42
C TYR A 52 1.33 8.63 -10.91
N LYS A 53 2.04 9.59 -10.33
CA LYS A 53 1.92 9.99 -8.93
C LYS A 53 1.37 11.40 -8.86
N CYS A 54 0.33 11.58 -8.04
CA CYS A 54 -0.23 12.89 -7.78
C CYS A 54 0.75 13.75 -6.97
N GLY A 55 1.05 14.93 -7.50
CA GLY A 55 1.96 15.88 -6.84
C GLY A 55 3.42 15.43 -6.82
N GLY A 56 3.81 14.49 -7.67
CA GLY A 56 5.20 14.00 -7.74
C GLY A 56 6.22 15.12 -8.03
N LYS A 57 5.81 16.17 -8.74
CA LYS A 57 6.66 17.34 -9.05
C LYS A 57 6.41 18.56 -8.14
N GLY A 58 5.53 18.42 -7.14
CA GLY A 58 5.04 19.54 -6.32
C GLY A 58 3.83 20.27 -6.93
N PRO A 59 3.32 21.30 -6.23
CA PRO A 59 2.21 22.09 -6.70
C PRO A 59 2.60 23.03 -7.85
N ASP A 60 1.65 23.34 -8.74
CA ASP A 60 1.82 24.32 -9.82
C ASP A 60 1.83 25.77 -9.29
N ALA A 61 1.99 26.74 -10.18
CA ALA A 61 1.99 28.17 -9.83
C ALA A 61 0.69 28.63 -9.12
N SER A 62 -0.41 27.91 -9.32
CA SER A 62 -1.69 28.14 -8.67
C SER A 62 -1.87 27.35 -7.37
N GLY A 63 -0.88 26.57 -6.94
CA GLY A 63 -0.92 25.77 -5.71
C GLY A 63 -1.64 24.42 -5.81
N ARG A 64 -1.98 23.93 -7.01
CA ARG A 64 -2.67 22.64 -7.18
C ARG A 64 -1.70 21.56 -7.63
N TYR A 65 -2.07 20.31 -7.37
CA TYR A 65 -1.24 19.16 -7.72
C TYR A 65 -1.69 18.53 -9.03
N HIS A 66 -0.73 17.95 -9.74
CA HIS A 66 -0.97 17.29 -11.02
C HIS A 66 -0.49 15.84 -11.00
N TRP A 67 -1.08 15.03 -11.86
CA TRP A 67 -0.58 13.68 -12.15
C TRP A 67 0.73 13.78 -12.91
N ASN A 68 1.84 13.49 -12.24
CA ASN A 68 3.16 13.43 -12.85
C ASN A 68 3.56 11.97 -13.07
N THR A 69 4.22 11.67 -14.18
CA THR A 69 4.83 10.34 -14.36
C THR A 69 5.78 10.06 -13.21
N MET A 70 5.72 8.85 -12.67
CA MET A 70 6.73 8.38 -11.72
C MET A 70 8.08 8.18 -12.40
#